data_AF-A0A1M7FSZ1-F1
#
_entry.id   AF-A0A1M7FSZ1-F1
#
_cell.length_a   1.000
_cell.length_b   1.000
_cell.length_c   1.000
_cell.angle_alpha   90.00
_cell.angle_beta   90.00
_cell.angle_gamma   90.00
#
_symmetry.space_group_name_H-M   'P 1'
#
loop_
_entity.id
_entity.type
_entity.pdbx_description
1 polymer ?
#
loop_
_entity_poly.entity_id
_entity_poly.type
_entity_poly.pdbx_seq_one_letter_code
_entity_poly.pdbx_strand_id
1 'polypeptide(L)'
;MKYIILMVVAFGGYYAYKNYAVENITVDSYQALLKEVETTEVTLEEVKVGSNMLADFFCNDAGFQKSGGSSVTACMNKLNNYREICESRIFDNAPALFTTKEQVKATAKSYAACTGSTG
;
A
#
# COMPACT_ATOMS: atom_id res chain seq x y z
N MET A 1 -0.22 -25.15 -16.97
CA MET A 1 -1.13 -24.15 -16.36
C MET A 1 -1.52 -24.48 -14.90
N LYS A 2 -0.77 -25.32 -14.16
CA LYS A 2 -1.09 -25.71 -12.77
C LYS A 2 -0.31 -24.93 -11.70
N TYR A 3 0.77 -24.25 -12.10
CA TYR A 3 1.69 -23.53 -11.20
C TYR A 3 1.39 -22.03 -11.04
N ILE A 4 0.54 -21.44 -11.89
CA ILE A 4 0.16 -20.02 -11.77
C ILE A 4 -0.77 -19.82 -10.55
N ILE A 5 -1.67 -20.78 -10.29
CA ILE A 5 -2.59 -20.72 -9.15
C ILE A 5 -1.81 -20.79 -7.82
N LEU A 6 -0.74 -21.58 -7.75
CA LEU A 6 0.09 -21.69 -6.55
C LEU A 6 0.87 -20.40 -6.26
N MET A 7 1.32 -19.67 -7.28
CA MET A 7 1.92 -18.34 -7.08
C MET A 7 0.89 -17.34 -6.55
N VAL A 8 -0.32 -17.29 -7.14
CA VAL A 8 -1.37 -16.37 -6.69
C VAL A 8 -1.80 -16.65 -5.24
N VAL A 9 -1.86 -17.93 -4.84
CA VAL A 9 -2.20 -18.33 -3.46
C VAL A 9 -1.03 -18.09 -2.50
N ALA A 10 0.21 -18.28 -2.92
CA ALA A 10 1.38 -18.01 -2.07
C ALA A 10 1.58 -16.50 -1.85
N PHE A 11 1.42 -15.68 -2.89
CA PHE A 11 1.49 -14.22 -2.77
C PHE A 11 0.26 -13.65 -2.04
N GLY A 12 -0.95 -14.10 -2.38
CA GLY A 12 -2.18 -13.66 -1.71
C GLY A 12 -2.26 -14.13 -0.25
N GLY A 13 -1.80 -15.35 0.04
CA GLY A 13 -1.80 -15.93 1.38
C GLY A 13 -0.71 -15.35 2.29
N TYR A 14 0.50 -15.10 1.78
CA TYR A 14 1.55 -14.42 2.55
C TYR A 14 1.16 -12.98 2.89
N TYR A 15 0.49 -12.29 1.96
CA TYR A 15 -0.06 -10.95 2.20
C TYR A 15 -1.21 -11.00 3.22
N ALA A 16 -2.12 -11.98 3.11
CA ALA A 16 -3.21 -12.17 4.07
C ALA A 16 -2.68 -12.45 5.48
N TYR A 17 -1.67 -13.31 5.63
CA TYR A 17 -1.15 -13.70 6.95
C TYR A 17 -0.47 -12.55 7.71
N LYS A 18 0.26 -11.65 7.02
CA LYS A 18 0.83 -10.46 7.68
C LYS A 18 -0.20 -9.40 8.04
N ASN A 19 -1.32 -9.31 7.32
CA ASN A 19 -2.40 -8.37 7.62
C ASN A 19 -3.41 -8.88 8.67
N TYR A 20 -3.41 -10.18 8.98
CA TYR A 20 -4.31 -10.79 9.96
C TYR A 20 -4.06 -10.38 11.43
N ALA A 21 -3.00 -9.61 11.71
CA ALA A 21 -2.73 -9.06 13.03
C ALA A 21 -3.48 -7.75 13.33
N VAL A 22 -4.27 -7.23 12.37
CA VAL A 22 -5.10 -6.02 12.50
C VAL A 22 -6.58 -6.44 12.40
N GLU A 23 -7.13 -6.98 13.48
CA GLU A 23 -8.49 -7.53 13.49
C GLU A 23 -9.53 -6.42 13.17
N ASN A 24 -10.17 -6.55 11.99
CA ASN A 24 -11.33 -5.81 11.45
C ASN A 24 -11.07 -4.55 10.60
N ILE A 25 -9.99 -4.48 9.82
CA ILE A 25 -9.84 -3.44 8.78
C ILE A 25 -9.86 -4.07 7.40
N THR A 26 -11.00 -3.98 6.72
CA THR A 26 -11.24 -4.58 5.41
C THR A 26 -11.11 -3.53 4.30
N VAL A 27 -9.87 -3.21 3.93
CA VAL A 27 -9.61 -2.43 2.71
C VAL A 27 -9.33 -3.41 1.58
N ASP A 28 -10.29 -3.64 0.68
CA ASP A 28 -10.14 -4.62 -0.41
C ASP A 28 -9.08 -4.22 -1.45
N SER A 29 -8.93 -2.92 -1.66
CA SER A 29 -7.92 -2.33 -2.54
C SER A 29 -7.80 -0.83 -2.29
N TYR A 30 -6.69 -0.23 -2.74
CA TYR A 30 -6.56 1.23 -2.74
C TYR A 30 -7.66 1.93 -3.54
N GLN A 31 -8.15 1.33 -4.63
CA GLN A 31 -9.27 1.87 -5.42
C GLN A 31 -10.60 1.80 -4.65
N ALA A 32 -10.82 0.75 -3.87
CA ALA A 32 -11.99 0.63 -3.01
C ALA A 32 -11.98 1.72 -1.93
N LEU A 33 -10.83 1.90 -1.26
CA LEU A 33 -10.63 2.99 -0.30
C LEU A 33 -10.93 4.37 -0.90
N LEU A 34 -10.45 4.63 -2.12
CA LEU A 34 -10.72 5.88 -2.81
C LEU A 34 -12.20 6.05 -3.13
N LYS A 35 -12.94 4.98 -3.43
CA LYS A 35 -14.39 5.06 -3.67
C LYS A 35 -15.15 5.31 -2.37
N GLU A 36 -14.70 4.67 -1.29
CA GLU A 36 -15.31 4.78 0.03
C GLU A 36 -15.27 6.22 0.55
N VAL A 37 -14.12 6.90 0.45
CA VAL A 37 -13.95 8.29 0.90
C VAL A 37 -14.83 9.30 0.13
N GLU A 38 -15.46 8.93 -0.98
CA GLU A 38 -16.46 9.79 -1.65
C GLU A 38 -17.81 9.80 -0.96
N THR A 39 -18.09 8.76 -0.18
CA THR A 39 -19.42 8.48 0.37
C THR A 39 -19.43 8.50 1.89
N THR A 40 -18.30 8.18 2.52
CA THR A 40 -18.11 8.16 3.97
C THR A 40 -16.71 8.63 4.32
N GLU A 41 -16.50 9.09 5.54
CA GLU A 41 -15.16 9.33 6.05
C GLU A 41 -14.44 7.99 6.22
N VAL A 42 -13.12 7.98 6.01
CA VAL A 42 -12.26 6.79 6.21
C VAL A 42 -11.21 7.07 7.28
N THR A 43 -10.82 6.04 8.01
CA THR A 43 -9.89 6.13 9.14
C THR A 43 -8.44 6.19 8.68
N LEU A 44 -7.58 6.69 9.56
CA LEU A 44 -6.13 6.67 9.37
C LEU A 44 -5.59 5.26 9.08
N GLU A 45 -6.10 4.25 9.78
CA GLU A 45 -5.61 2.89 9.63
C GLU A 45 -6.04 2.28 8.28
N GLU A 46 -7.25 2.57 7.79
CA GLU A 46 -7.66 2.21 6.42
C GLU A 46 -6.77 2.88 5.36
N VAL A 47 -6.44 4.16 5.57
CA VAL A 47 -5.50 4.89 4.69
C VAL A 47 -4.10 4.29 4.74
N LYS A 48 -3.63 3.87 5.92
CA LYS A 48 -2.34 3.21 6.11
C LYS A 48 -2.29 1.88 5.36
N VAL A 49 -3.32 1.05 5.52
CA VAL A 49 -3.45 -0.24 4.80
C VAL A 49 -3.50 -0.01 3.29
N GLY A 50 -4.36 0.90 2.82
CA GLY A 50 -4.47 1.21 1.39
C GLY A 50 -3.19 1.79 0.79
N SER A 51 -2.44 2.60 1.55
CA SER A 51 -1.15 3.15 1.12
C SER A 51 -0.08 2.06 1.00
N ASN A 52 -0.06 1.09 1.92
CA ASN A 52 0.81 -0.08 1.83
C ASN A 52 0.46 -0.94 0.60
N MET A 53 -0.83 -1.22 0.37
CA MET A 53 -1.28 -1.95 -0.82
C MET A 53 -0.86 -1.26 -2.12
N LEU A 54 -0.97 0.07 -2.18
CA LEU A 54 -0.54 0.84 -3.34
C LEU A 54 0.98 0.78 -3.55
N ALA A 55 1.76 0.91 -2.48
CA ALA A 55 3.23 0.80 -2.53
C ALA A 55 3.68 -0.59 -3.01
N ASP A 56 3.07 -1.65 -2.48
CA ASP A 56 3.32 -3.02 -2.91
C ASP A 56 2.90 -3.23 -4.38
N PHE A 57 1.77 -2.66 -4.81
CA PHE A 57 1.34 -2.70 -6.21
C PHE A 57 2.39 -2.09 -7.14
N PHE A 58 2.90 -0.89 -6.83
CA PHE A 58 3.94 -0.26 -7.63
C PHE A 58 5.24 -1.06 -7.65
N CYS A 59 5.67 -1.61 -6.52
CA CYS A 59 6.89 -2.42 -6.48
C CYS A 59 6.78 -3.73 -7.27
N ASN A 60 5.58 -4.34 -7.34
CA ASN A 60 5.36 -5.58 -8.09
C ASN A 60 5.14 -5.37 -9.60
N ASP A 61 4.91 -4.14 -10.06
CA ASP A 61 4.85 -3.83 -11.49
C ASP A 61 6.27 -3.71 -12.08
N ALA A 62 6.72 -4.79 -12.71
CA ALA A 62 8.04 -4.86 -13.33
C ALA A 62 8.24 -3.83 -14.46
N GLY A 63 7.19 -3.48 -15.21
CA GLY A 63 7.27 -2.49 -16.28
C GLY A 63 7.46 -1.09 -15.72
N PHE A 64 6.66 -0.75 -14.71
CA PHE A 64 6.76 0.50 -13.98
C PHE A 64 8.12 0.65 -13.30
N GLN A 65 8.57 -0.34 -12.52
CA GLN A 65 9.87 -0.30 -11.85
C GLN A 65 11.03 -0.18 -12.84
N LYS A 66 10.98 -0.91 -13.96
CA LYS A 66 12.00 -0.79 -15.01
C LYS A 66 12.02 0.60 -15.62
N SER A 67 10.85 1.23 -15.85
CA SER A 67 10.77 2.60 -16.37
C SER A 67 11.33 3.65 -15.39
N GLY A 68 11.22 3.38 -14.08
CA GLY A 68 11.82 4.18 -13.01
C GLY A 68 13.28 3.85 -12.69
N GLY A 69 13.93 2.97 -13.47
CA GLY A 69 15.35 2.60 -13.25
C GLY A 69 15.58 1.65 -12.06
N SER A 70 14.55 0.94 -11.63
CA SER A 70 14.58 -0.01 -10.51
C SER A 70 14.21 -1.43 -10.97
N SER A 71 14.24 -2.39 -10.05
CA SER A 71 13.71 -3.75 -10.23
C SER A 71 12.68 -4.06 -9.15
N VAL A 72 11.81 -5.05 -9.38
CA VAL A 72 10.83 -5.50 -8.38
C VAL A 72 11.53 -5.82 -7.05
N THR A 73 12.61 -6.60 -7.09
CA THR A 73 13.36 -6.97 -5.89
C THR A 73 13.97 -5.75 -5.19
N ALA A 74 14.56 -4.80 -5.94
CA ALA A 74 15.16 -3.60 -5.35
C ALA A 74 14.09 -2.70 -4.70
N CYS A 75 12.94 -2.55 -5.34
CA CYS A 75 11.80 -1.80 -4.80
C CYS A 75 11.26 -2.45 -3.54
N MET A 76 10.96 -3.74 -3.57
CA MET A 76 10.45 -4.48 -2.41
C MET A 76 11.42 -4.43 -1.24
N ASN A 77 12.73 -4.50 -1.49
CA ASN A 77 13.74 -4.35 -0.43
C ASN A 77 13.69 -2.94 0.19
N LYS A 78 13.62 -1.88 -0.62
CA LYS A 78 13.46 -0.51 -0.10
C LYS A 78 12.17 -0.37 0.68
N LEU A 79 11.03 -0.79 0.13
CA LEU A 79 9.74 -0.73 0.78
C LEU A 79 9.77 -1.41 2.15
N ASN A 80 10.29 -2.63 2.23
CA ASN A 80 10.38 -3.35 3.51
C ASN A 80 11.33 -2.68 4.51
N ASN A 81 12.45 -2.11 4.05
CA ASN A 81 13.42 -1.44 4.92
C ASN A 81 12.92 -0.09 5.43
N TYR A 82 12.11 0.63 4.64
CA TYR A 82 11.62 1.96 4.97
C TYR A 82 10.19 1.98 5.48
N ARG A 83 9.45 0.86 5.48
CA ARG A 83 8.04 0.78 5.90
C ARG A 83 7.83 1.43 7.26
N GLU A 84 8.47 0.94 8.30
CA GLU A 84 8.24 1.42 9.68
C GLU A 84 8.56 2.91 9.84
N ILE A 85 9.71 3.36 9.34
CA ILE A 85 10.12 4.77 9.46
C ILE A 85 9.23 5.71 8.63
N CYS A 86 8.76 5.26 7.47
CA CYS A 86 7.83 6.04 6.65
C CYS A 86 6.41 6.02 7.21
N GLU A 87 5.99 4.91 7.82
CA GLU A 87 4.72 4.85 8.52
C GLU A 87 4.68 5.87 9.66
N SER A 88 5.70 5.87 10.52
CA SER A 88 5.80 6.87 11.60
C SER A 88 5.82 8.30 11.05
N ARG A 89 6.67 8.59 10.05
CA ARG A 89 6.81 9.94 9.50
C ARG A 89 5.54 10.47 8.83
N ILE A 90 4.78 9.62 8.16
CA ILE A 90 3.62 10.02 7.36
C ILE A 90 2.33 9.94 8.15
N PHE A 91 2.14 8.92 8.98
CA PHE A 91 0.87 8.63 9.64
C PHE A 91 0.78 9.15 11.08
N ASP A 92 1.87 9.30 11.83
CA ASP A 92 1.80 9.73 13.25
C ASP A 92 1.22 11.15 13.42
N ASN A 93 1.38 11.99 12.41
CA ASN A 93 0.85 13.37 12.40
C ASN A 93 -0.32 13.57 11.43
N ALA A 94 -0.84 12.48 10.86
CA ALA A 94 -1.98 12.53 9.95
C ALA A 94 -3.30 12.68 10.74
N PRO A 95 -4.36 13.24 10.12
CA PRO A 95 -5.67 13.28 10.75
C PRO A 95 -6.19 11.88 11.03
N ALA A 96 -6.96 11.72 12.11
CA ALA A 96 -7.58 10.44 12.45
C ALA A 96 -8.62 9.97 11.41
N LEU A 97 -9.23 10.92 10.70
CA LEU A 97 -10.26 10.71 9.68
C LEU A 97 -9.93 11.51 8.41
N PHE A 98 -10.28 10.94 7.27
CA PHE A 98 -10.08 11.49 5.94
C PHE A 98 -11.44 11.63 5.27
N THR A 99 -11.70 12.81 4.71
CA THR A 99 -13.03 13.17 4.17
C THR A 99 -13.02 13.43 2.67
N THR A 100 -11.82 13.43 2.06
CA THR A 100 -11.65 13.70 0.63
C THR A 100 -10.67 12.72 -0.01
N LYS A 101 -10.91 12.42 -1.29
CA LYS A 101 -9.96 11.65 -2.13
C LYS A 101 -8.59 12.31 -2.18
N GLU A 102 -8.54 13.63 -2.19
CA GLU A 102 -7.32 14.40 -2.31
C GLU A 102 -6.41 14.20 -1.10
N GLN A 103 -6.97 14.18 0.12
CA GLN A 103 -6.21 13.86 1.33
C GLN A 103 -5.65 12.44 1.27
N VAL A 104 -6.48 11.45 0.94
CA VAL A 104 -6.05 10.04 0.84
C VAL A 104 -4.94 9.89 -0.19
N LYS A 105 -5.10 10.48 -1.38
CA LYS A 105 -4.09 10.47 -2.44
C LYS A 105 -2.80 11.16 -2.04
N ALA A 106 -2.88 12.32 -1.39
CA ALA A 106 -1.70 13.06 -0.94
C ALA A 106 -0.89 12.27 0.08
N THR A 107 -1.57 11.65 1.05
CA THR A 107 -0.94 10.80 2.06
C THR A 107 -0.33 9.56 1.45
N ALA A 108 -1.08 8.82 0.62
CA ALA A 108 -0.59 7.61 -0.04
C ALA A 108 0.60 7.90 -0.97
N LYS A 109 0.56 9.02 -1.70
CA LYS A 109 1.69 9.48 -2.53
C LYS A 109 2.92 9.80 -1.68
N SER A 110 2.74 10.46 -0.54
CA SER A 110 3.84 10.80 0.37
C SER A 110 4.49 9.56 0.96
N TYR A 111 3.67 8.57 1.34
CA TYR A 111 4.14 7.26 1.80
C TYR A 111 4.89 6.49 0.71
N ALA A 112 4.33 6.42 -0.51
CA ALA A 112 4.96 5.73 -1.63
C ALA A 112 6.29 6.38 -2.04
N ALA A 113 6.39 7.71 -1.98
CA ALA A 113 7.63 8.44 -2.21
C ALA A 113 8.66 8.17 -1.10
N CYS A 114 8.24 8.20 0.17
CA CYS A 114 9.13 7.93 1.30
C CYS A 114 9.74 6.52 1.25
N THR A 115 8.93 5.52 0.88
CA THR A 115 9.36 4.12 0.76
C THR A 115 10.14 3.83 -0.52
N GLY A 116 10.21 4.79 -1.46
CA GLY A 116 10.86 4.63 -2.75
C GLY A 116 10.10 3.70 -3.71
N SER A 117 8.78 3.58 -3.54
CA SER A 117 7.94 2.65 -4.31
C SER A 117 7.61 3.18 -5.71
N THR A 118 7.65 4.50 -5.92
CA THR A 118 7.25 5.16 -7.19
C THR A 118 8.38 5.54 -8.14
N GLY A 119 9.61 5.07 -7.90
CA GLY A 119 10.80 5.46 -8.67
C GLY A 119 11.50 6.67 -8.07
#